data_AF-A0A2R6NBP4-F1
#
_entry.id   AF-A0A2R6NBP4-F1
#
_cell.length_a   1.000
_cell.length_b   1.000
_cell.length_c   1.000
_cell.angle_alpha   90.00
_cell.angle_beta   90.00
_cell.angle_gamma   90.00
#
_symmetry.space_group_name_H-M   'P 1'
#
loop_
_entity.id
_entity.type
_entity.pdbx_description
1 polymer ?
#
loop_
_entity_poly.entity_id
_entity_poly.type
_entity_poly.pdbx_seq_one_letter_code
_entity_poly.pdbx_strand_id
1 'polypeptide(L)'
;GATTDEIAQGFPDMAGEHATWYDADEHWQMTTNHWAHGLGLQLYEVPLIWRGLSPEHPIEIEEGMTMAVETMEPADRQGVRVEEMVVVRENGVEILSQWPVEEITMIDY
;
A
#
# COMPACT_ATOMS: atom_id res chain seq x y z
N GLY A 1 1.24 11.61 15.10
CA GLY A 1 0.17 10.85 14.43
C GLY A 1 0.39 9.37 14.68
N ALA A 2 -0.20 8.50 13.87
CA ALA A 2 0.20 7.10 13.82
C ALA A 2 1.63 6.97 13.25
N THR A 3 2.32 5.88 13.52
CA THR A 3 3.62 5.57 12.89
C THR A 3 3.49 4.53 11.78
N THR A 4 4.48 4.47 10.89
CA THR A 4 4.45 3.51 9.77
C THR A 4 4.36 2.04 10.23
N ASP A 5 4.92 1.68 11.38
CA ASP A 5 4.80 0.33 11.94
C ASP A 5 3.40 0.03 12.48
N GLU A 6 2.71 1.02 13.07
CA GLU A 6 1.31 0.90 13.47
C GLU A 6 0.41 0.73 12.24
N ILE A 7 0.65 1.50 11.17
CA ILE A 7 -0.12 1.41 9.92
C ILE A 7 0.14 0.07 9.22
N ALA A 8 1.40 -0.37 9.14
CA ALA A 8 1.75 -1.64 8.50
C ALA A 8 1.08 -2.85 9.19
N GLN A 9 0.68 -2.74 10.46
CA GLN A 9 -0.09 -3.78 11.14
C GLN A 9 -1.50 -3.97 10.55
N GLY A 10 -2.07 -2.93 9.93
CA GLY A 10 -3.36 -2.98 9.26
C GLY A 10 -3.33 -3.58 7.85
N PHE A 11 -2.14 -3.72 7.24
CA PHE A 11 -1.99 -4.40 5.95
C PHE A 11 -2.08 -5.92 6.11
N PRO A 12 -2.41 -6.65 5.03
CA PRO A 12 -2.36 -8.11 5.02
C PRO A 12 -1.05 -8.66 5.61
N ASP A 13 -1.16 -9.77 6.35
CA ASP A 13 0.00 -10.51 6.84
C ASP A 13 0.45 -11.55 5.80
N MET A 14 1.46 -12.38 6.09
CA MET A 14 2.00 -13.36 5.13
C MET A 14 0.93 -14.25 4.47
N ALA A 15 -0.14 -14.56 5.19
CA ALA A 15 -1.25 -15.32 4.63
C ALA A 15 -2.09 -14.46 3.67
N GLY A 16 -2.41 -13.23 4.07
CA GLY A 16 -3.15 -12.29 3.23
C GLY A 16 -2.37 -11.73 2.03
N GLU A 17 -1.03 -11.67 2.10
CA GLU A 17 -0.17 -11.31 0.96
C GLU A 17 0.05 -12.49 -0.03
N HIS A 18 -0.52 -13.66 0.27
CA HIS A 18 -0.33 -14.92 -0.46
C HIS A 18 1.14 -15.32 -0.58
N ALA A 19 1.95 -15.17 0.47
CA ALA A 19 3.39 -15.40 0.39
C ALA A 19 3.77 -16.79 -0.15
N THR A 20 2.99 -17.83 0.18
CA THR A 20 3.18 -19.20 -0.35
C THR A 20 2.98 -19.31 -1.86
N TRP A 21 2.13 -18.47 -2.46
CA TRP A 21 1.96 -18.40 -3.92
C TRP A 21 3.25 -17.94 -4.61
N TYR A 22 3.99 -17.06 -3.93
CA TYR A 22 5.23 -16.46 -4.43
C TYR A 22 6.50 -17.17 -3.94
N ASP A 23 6.38 -18.30 -3.23
CA ASP A 23 7.51 -19.02 -2.62
C ASP A 23 8.33 -18.10 -1.67
N ALA A 24 7.61 -17.29 -0.89
CA ALA A 24 8.16 -16.32 0.04
C ALA A 24 7.90 -16.71 1.50
N ASP A 25 8.93 -16.57 2.33
CA ASP A 25 8.92 -16.96 3.74
C ASP A 25 9.16 -15.76 4.68
N GLU A 26 9.61 -14.63 4.13
CA GLU A 26 9.94 -13.40 4.87
C GLU A 26 9.30 -12.17 4.21
N HIS A 27 8.86 -11.20 5.02
CA HIS A 27 8.18 -10.00 4.53
C HIS A 27 8.98 -9.18 3.52
N TRP A 28 10.32 -9.17 3.60
CA TRP A 28 11.13 -8.41 2.64
C TRP A 28 11.04 -8.97 1.22
N GLN A 29 10.76 -10.26 1.05
CA GLN A 29 10.56 -10.89 -0.26
C GLN A 29 9.26 -10.42 -0.92
N MET A 30 8.34 -9.86 -0.12
CA MET A 30 7.02 -9.38 -0.53
C MET A 30 6.98 -7.87 -0.72
N THR A 31 8.15 -7.24 -0.95
CA THR A 31 8.23 -5.79 -1.18
C THR A 31 7.27 -5.38 -2.29
N THR A 32 6.49 -4.31 -2.06
CA THR A 32 5.52 -3.74 -3.00
C THR A 32 4.21 -4.50 -3.22
N ASN A 33 3.96 -5.63 -2.54
CA ASN A 33 2.65 -6.30 -2.67
C ASN A 33 1.53 -5.53 -1.96
N HIS A 34 1.69 -5.32 -0.65
CA HIS A 34 0.76 -4.54 0.16
C HIS A 34 1.56 -3.50 0.96
N TRP A 35 1.45 -2.25 0.53
CA TRP A 35 2.31 -1.20 1.03
C TRP A 35 1.71 0.18 0.78
N ALA A 36 2.33 1.18 1.38
CA ALA A 36 2.09 2.56 1.01
C ALA A 36 3.42 3.30 0.91
N HIS A 37 3.45 4.39 0.14
CA HIS A 37 4.60 5.27 0.06
C HIS A 37 4.18 6.72 -0.05
N GLY A 38 5.04 7.63 0.38
CA GLY A 38 4.87 9.07 0.16
C GLY A 38 4.79 9.38 -1.34
N LEU A 39 3.97 10.36 -1.70
CA LEU A 39 3.78 10.79 -3.09
C LEU A 39 3.75 12.32 -3.18
N GLY A 40 4.45 12.87 -4.16
CA GLY A 40 4.59 14.31 -4.35
C GLY A 40 5.01 14.68 -5.76
N LEU A 41 6.26 15.12 -5.93
CA LEU A 41 6.83 15.45 -7.25
C LEU A 41 7.48 14.23 -7.90
N GLN A 42 7.90 13.26 -7.10
CA GLN A 42 8.46 11.99 -7.53
C GLN A 42 7.47 10.85 -7.32
N LEU A 43 7.73 9.73 -8.00
CA LEU A 43 6.90 8.53 -7.89
C LEU A 43 6.94 7.95 -6.48
N TYR A 44 8.13 7.59 -5.98
CA TYR A 44 8.32 7.05 -4.64
C TYR A 44 9.02 8.07 -3.75
N GLU A 45 8.30 8.61 -2.77
CA GLU A 45 8.83 9.50 -1.74
C GLU A 45 8.69 8.84 -0.35
N VAL A 46 9.40 9.38 0.64
CA VAL A 46 9.26 8.93 2.04
C VAL A 46 7.98 9.49 2.65
N PRO A 47 7.33 8.77 3.58
CA PRO A 47 7.75 7.49 4.16
C PRO A 47 7.38 6.28 3.28
N LEU A 48 8.09 5.16 3.48
CA LEU A 48 7.68 3.84 2.99
C LEU A 48 7.00 3.06 4.12
N ILE A 49 5.88 2.41 3.82
CA ILE A 49 5.05 1.70 4.80
C ILE A 49 4.85 0.26 4.34
N TRP A 50 5.48 -0.70 4.99
CA TRP A 50 5.29 -2.14 4.76
C TRP A 50 6.01 -2.96 5.84
N ARG A 51 5.58 -4.21 6.03
CA ARG A 51 6.05 -5.07 7.14
C ARG A 51 7.54 -5.40 7.07
N GLY A 52 8.17 -5.38 5.89
CA GLY A 52 9.59 -5.67 5.73
C GLY A 52 10.54 -4.56 6.21
N LEU A 53 10.03 -3.36 6.51
CA LEU A 53 10.86 -2.21 6.90
C LEU A 53 10.32 -1.46 8.12
N SER A 54 9.02 -1.19 8.15
CA SER A 54 8.42 -0.27 9.11
C SER A 54 8.63 -0.66 10.59
N PRO A 55 8.59 -1.95 11.00
CA PRO A 55 8.81 -2.34 12.40
C PRO A 55 10.19 -1.95 12.95
N GLU A 56 11.22 -1.91 12.10
CA GLU A 56 12.59 -1.57 12.50
C GLU A 56 12.91 -0.09 12.29
N HIS A 57 12.17 0.58 11.40
CA HIS A 57 12.39 1.97 11.01
C HIS A 57 11.07 2.77 10.98
N PRO A 58 10.40 2.96 12.13
CA PRO A 58 9.14 3.67 12.19
C PRO A 58 9.31 5.16 11.89
N ILE A 59 8.43 5.71 11.05
CA ILE A 59 8.32 7.15 10.78
C ILE A 59 6.95 7.64 11.25
N GLU A 60 6.91 8.81 11.88
CA GLU A 60 5.65 9.43 12.31
C GLU A 60 4.90 10.02 11.10
N ILE A 61 3.59 9.79 11.07
CA ILE A 61 2.70 10.35 10.05
C ILE A 61 2.09 11.66 10.55
N GLU A 62 2.17 12.69 9.70
CA GLU A 62 1.72 14.05 9.97
C GLU A 62 0.63 14.49 8.99
N GLU A 63 -0.21 15.44 9.41
CA GLU A 63 -1.23 16.05 8.54
C GLU A 63 -0.60 16.68 7.29
N GLY A 64 -1.26 16.51 6.15
CA GLY A 64 -0.79 17.00 4.85
C GLY A 64 0.18 16.07 4.12
N MET A 65 0.70 15.01 4.77
CA MET A 65 1.39 13.94 4.05
C MET A 65 0.43 13.30 3.03
N THR A 66 0.93 13.08 1.81
CA THR A 66 0.18 12.42 0.73
C THR A 66 0.84 11.08 0.46
N MET A 67 0.03 10.05 0.26
CA MET A 67 0.51 8.68 0.06
C MET A 67 -0.25 7.99 -1.06
N ALA A 68 0.44 7.12 -1.79
CA ALA A 68 -0.19 6.02 -2.51
C ALA A 68 -0.33 4.83 -1.56
N VAL A 69 -1.51 4.20 -1.52
CA VAL A 69 -1.78 2.97 -0.77
C VAL A 69 -2.15 1.88 -1.76
N GLU A 70 -1.38 0.82 -1.78
CA GLU A 70 -1.37 -0.17 -2.84
C GLU A 70 -1.61 -1.58 -2.29
N THR A 71 -2.41 -2.35 -3.03
CA THR A 71 -2.69 -3.75 -2.75
C THR A 71 -2.74 -4.55 -4.04
N MET A 72 -2.48 -5.85 -3.96
CA MET A 72 -2.58 -6.74 -5.11
C MET A 72 -3.18 -8.10 -4.76
N GLU A 73 -3.76 -8.75 -5.76
CA GLU A 73 -4.29 -10.12 -5.68
C GLU A 73 -3.75 -10.94 -6.86
N PRO A 74 -2.98 -12.03 -6.62
CA PRO A 74 -2.54 -12.93 -7.68
C PRO A 74 -3.69 -13.77 -8.25
N ALA A 75 -3.62 -14.11 -9.54
CA ALA A 75 -4.58 -15.02 -10.17
C ALA A 75 -3.99 -15.77 -11.39
N ASP A 76 -3.53 -17.01 -11.23
CA ASP A 76 -2.96 -17.85 -12.32
C ASP A 76 -2.07 -17.08 -13.31
N ARG A 77 -2.55 -16.78 -14.53
CA ARG A 77 -1.81 -16.06 -15.57
C ARG A 77 -1.88 -14.53 -15.48
N GLN A 78 -2.56 -13.99 -14.48
CA GLN A 78 -2.91 -12.58 -14.31
C GLN A 78 -2.86 -12.18 -12.83
N GLY A 79 -3.22 -10.93 -12.54
CA GLY A 79 -3.39 -10.42 -11.20
C GLY A 79 -4.09 -9.07 -11.24
N VAL A 80 -4.60 -8.64 -10.10
CA VAL A 80 -5.21 -7.32 -9.93
C VAL A 80 -4.31 -6.51 -9.02
N ARG A 81 -4.11 -5.24 -9.36
CA ARG A 81 -3.48 -4.26 -8.49
C ARG A 81 -4.37 -3.05 -8.41
N VAL A 82 -4.58 -2.59 -7.19
CA VAL A 82 -5.38 -1.42 -6.88
C VAL A 82 -4.52 -0.47 -6.06
N GLU A 83 -4.63 0.82 -6.38
CA GLU A 83 -3.90 1.89 -5.73
C GLU A 83 -4.85 3.05 -5.49
N GLU A 84 -4.80 3.58 -4.27
CA GLU A 84 -5.55 4.76 -3.86
C GLU A 84 -4.61 5.83 -3.35
N MET A 85 -4.73 7.06 -3.87
CA MET A 85 -4.04 8.22 -3.35
C MET A 85 -4.83 8.82 -2.19
N VAL A 86 -4.16 9.07 -1.07
CA VAL A 86 -4.77 9.68 0.12
C VAL A 86 -3.93 10.84 0.62
N VAL A 87 -4.59 11.82 1.26
CA VAL A 87 -3.92 12.84 2.06
C VAL A 87 -4.34 12.71 3.52
N VAL A 88 -3.36 12.80 4.42
CA VAL A 88 -3.58 12.74 5.87
C VAL A 88 -4.24 14.04 6.33
N ARG A 89 -5.29 13.91 7.14
CA ARG A 89 -6.03 14.99 7.80
C ARG A 89 -5.92 14.83 9.31
N GLU A 90 -6.22 15.88 10.07
CA GLU A 90 -6.19 15.85 11.55
C GLU A 90 -6.86 14.61 12.18
N ASN A 91 -7.98 14.15 11.62
CA ASN A 91 -8.80 13.06 12.16
C ASN A 91 -8.92 11.83 11.24
N GLY A 92 -8.01 11.66 10.27
CA GLY A 92 -8.04 10.50 9.37
C GLY A 92 -7.37 10.74 8.03
N VAL A 93 -7.93 10.19 6.97
CA VAL A 93 -7.44 10.37 5.60
C VAL A 93 -8.58 10.80 4.68
N GLU A 94 -8.23 11.56 3.65
CA GLU A 94 -9.12 11.88 2.53
C GLU A 94 -8.61 11.16 1.28
N ILE A 95 -9.50 10.45 0.59
CA ILE A 95 -9.19 9.81 -0.70
C ILE A 95 -9.19 10.88 -1.79
N LEU A 96 -8.08 10.98 -2.52
CA LEU A 96 -7.88 11.93 -3.62
C LEU A 96 -8.23 11.31 -4.97
N SER A 97 -8.08 10.00 -5.14
CA SER A 97 -8.43 9.34 -6.40
C SER A 97 -9.91 9.52 -6.70
N GLN A 98 -10.21 9.74 -7.99
CA GLN A 98 -11.59 9.89 -8.48
C GLN A 98 -11.98 8.75 -9.42
N TRP A 99 -11.06 7.82 -9.68
CA TRP A 99 -11.32 6.68 -10.56
C TRP A 99 -12.15 5.63 -9.82
N PRO A 100 -13.16 5.00 -10.46
CA PRO A 100 -14.02 4.01 -9.81
C PRO A 100 -13.28 2.67 -9.63
N VAL A 101 -12.44 2.59 -8.60
CA VAL A 101 -11.70 1.40 -8.16
C VAL A 101 -12.57 0.16 -7.94
N GLU A 102 -13.83 0.34 -7.51
CA GLU A 102 -14.76 -0.75 -7.23
C GLU A 102 -15.39 -1.35 -8.51
N GLU A 103 -15.13 -0.75 -9.68
CA GLU A 103 -15.68 -1.17 -10.97
C GLU A 103 -14.58 -1.53 -11.98
N ILE A 104 -14.81 -2.59 -12.76
CA ILE A 104 -13.91 -2.94 -13.86
C ILE A 104 -14.25 -2.07 -15.07
N THR A 105 -13.29 -1.25 -15.50
CA THR A 105 -13.38 -0.53 -16.77
C THR A 105 -13.15 -1.50 -17.93
N MET A 106 -14.21 -1.77 -18.68
CA MET A 106 -14.14 -2.61 -19.87
C MET A 106 -13.85 -1.74 -21.10
N ILE A 107 -12.94 -2.21 -21.95
CA ILE A 107 -12.70 -1.66 -23.29
C ILE A 107 -13.10 -2.71 -24.31
N ASP A 108 -13.86 -2.30 -25.33
CA ASP A 108 -14.17 -3.17 -26.47
C ASP A 108 -12.88 -3.32 -27.32
N TYR A 109 -12.47 -4.55 -27.58
CA TYR A 109 -11.34 -4.90 -28.43
C TYR A 109 -11.81 -5.46 -29.78
#